data_AF-A0A837RG74-F1
#
_entry.id   AF-A0A837RG74-F1
#
_cell.length_a   1.000
_cell.length_b   1.000
_cell.length_c   1.000
_cell.angle_alpha   90.00
_cell.angle_beta   90.00
_cell.angle_gamma   90.00
#
_symmetry.space_group_name_H-M   'P 1'
#
loop_
_entity.id
_entity.type
_entity.pdbx_description
1 polymer ?
#
loop_
_entity_poly.entity_id
_entity_poly.type
_entity_poly.pdbx_seq_one_letter_code
_entity_poly.pdbx_strand_id
1 'polypeptide(L)'
;MNKKWVASTALASFLAAVGVSSNASPVKAAATTDDGNHDNQDQQSTDSKDPNVASVMDQQGAPINEDAADAIEANETDSGTNSVLPASAVAALTQSASSGASQTQQQAFMAKIGPTAQQAAAKYNVYASVMMAQAIVESAWGSSTLSTQANNYFGVKGDYNGSYVSMPTSEWSADKGYYTIYANFRKYPSPYESFADNGNLLRNGISGASDYYKDTWKENASSYKDATAWLQGRYATSPIYASTLNNIIETYNLTQYDNEANTNGTGDNSVNGTQTTIEDTATVTKDTAAIYINANPNQIAANRALANGTKWHVSSKVVAADGTVYYQVASNEYVKASDVQLDSEKSNPQIKIADTAIVINSAGSRVYKAANTKSATDRVLPYQSAWITTAYVVDDEGNTFYFVGNDSYILANDVTLKSQVANDEYKKDQISSYPDIVHVIATPSARAYDSKHNVLAVSLANGTDWKIDQKSVHADGSVWYRVATDQWINANDVEVKGSNYVTSVEGMVKINYIPGYGVNVYNSPATNNKFTGTRLADGTTWRVTSKQIVDGQTWYKVNAGWVNGKYCIYNAD
;
A
#
# COMPACT_ATOMS: atom_id res chain seq x y z
N MET A 1 18.49 -13.14 10.88
CA MET A 1 17.83 -13.78 9.72
C MET A 1 18.85 -13.95 8.62
N ASN A 2 19.07 -15.18 8.15
CA ASN A 2 20.06 -15.50 7.13
C ASN A 2 19.60 -14.94 5.77
N LYS A 3 20.29 -13.91 5.26
CA LYS A 3 20.06 -13.34 3.92
C LYS A 3 20.51 -14.38 2.88
N LYS A 4 19.59 -15.21 2.38
CA LYS A 4 19.87 -16.11 1.25
C LYS A 4 19.82 -15.31 -0.05
N TRP A 5 20.98 -14.87 -0.51
CA TRP A 5 21.17 -14.42 -1.89
C TRP A 5 21.21 -15.66 -2.77
N VAL A 6 20.20 -15.85 -3.60
CA VAL A 6 20.24 -16.92 -4.60
C VAL A 6 20.89 -16.33 -5.85
N ALA A 7 22.00 -16.94 -6.26
CA ALA A 7 22.66 -16.62 -7.53
C ALA A 7 21.60 -16.66 -8.64
N SER A 8 21.48 -15.56 -9.38
CA SER A 8 20.37 -15.36 -10.29
C SER A 8 20.30 -16.47 -11.35
N THR A 9 19.20 -17.21 -11.37
CA THR A 9 18.84 -18.11 -12.47
C THR A 9 18.32 -17.34 -13.69
N ALA A 10 18.28 -16.00 -13.66
CA ALA A 10 17.76 -15.19 -14.75
C ALA A 10 18.55 -15.45 -16.04
N LEU A 11 19.89 -15.45 -16.01
CA LEU A 11 20.65 -15.71 -17.24
C LEU A 11 20.41 -17.14 -17.79
N ALA A 12 20.35 -18.15 -16.91
CA ALA A 12 20.08 -19.53 -17.32
C ALA A 12 18.66 -19.72 -17.90
N SER A 13 17.67 -19.02 -17.34
CA SER A 13 16.27 -19.09 -17.77
C SER A 13 16.02 -18.29 -19.06
N PHE A 14 16.69 -17.14 -19.22
CA PHE A 14 16.65 -16.36 -20.44
C PHE A 14 17.31 -17.12 -21.60
N LEU A 15 18.48 -17.75 -21.41
CA LEU A 15 19.11 -18.58 -22.46
C LEU A 15 18.24 -19.77 -22.89
N ALA A 16 17.50 -20.39 -21.95
CA ALA A 16 16.57 -21.48 -22.27
C ALA A 16 15.34 -21.01 -23.08
N ALA A 17 14.89 -19.76 -22.89
CA ALA A 17 13.71 -19.20 -23.56
C ALA A 17 13.99 -18.68 -25.00
N VAL A 18 15.24 -18.32 -25.33
CA VAL A 18 15.60 -17.84 -26.69
C VAL A 18 15.95 -18.96 -27.68
N GLY A 19 15.76 -20.23 -27.31
CA GLY A 19 15.96 -21.36 -28.23
C GLY A 19 17.39 -21.50 -28.76
N VAL A 20 18.40 -21.01 -28.02
CA VAL A 20 19.80 -21.30 -28.34
C VAL A 20 20.11 -22.72 -27.85
N SER A 21 19.56 -23.72 -28.54
CA SER A 21 20.28 -24.97 -28.68
C SER A 21 21.60 -24.60 -29.36
N SER A 22 22.73 -25.07 -28.83
CA SER A 22 24.01 -25.02 -29.53
C SER A 22 23.92 -25.85 -30.81
N ASN A 23 23.31 -25.30 -31.86
CA ASN A 23 23.44 -25.78 -33.22
C ASN A 23 24.73 -25.19 -33.79
N ALA A 24 25.86 -25.70 -33.30
CA ALA A 24 27.00 -25.82 -34.19
C ALA A 24 26.73 -27.04 -35.07
N SER A 25 26.45 -26.82 -36.35
CA SER A 25 26.40 -27.86 -37.38
C SER A 25 26.99 -27.30 -38.66
N PRO A 26 27.57 -28.10 -39.56
CA PRO A 26 28.52 -29.21 -39.37
C PRO A 26 29.88 -28.81 -39.98
N VAL A 27 31.00 -29.23 -39.39
CA VAL A 27 32.25 -29.24 -40.18
C VAL A 27 32.17 -30.42 -41.11
N LYS A 28 31.92 -30.12 -42.39
CA LYS A 28 32.00 -31.04 -43.51
C LYS A 28 33.48 -31.41 -43.70
N ALA A 29 33.90 -32.55 -43.16
CA ALA A 29 35.18 -33.15 -43.52
C ALA A 29 35.04 -33.87 -44.87
N ALA A 30 35.95 -33.55 -45.78
CA ALA A 30 36.09 -34.19 -47.08
C ALA A 30 36.41 -35.69 -46.95
N ALA A 31 35.99 -36.47 -47.94
CA ALA A 31 36.30 -37.90 -48.05
C ALA A 31 37.66 -38.14 -48.75
N THR A 32 38.25 -39.29 -48.39
CA THR A 32 39.36 -40.05 -49.05
C THR A 32 40.77 -39.46 -48.84
N THR A 33 41.85 -40.20 -48.53
CA THR A 33 42.23 -41.63 -48.58
C THR A 33 43.35 -41.92 -47.56
N ASP A 34 43.40 -43.16 -47.05
CA ASP A 34 44.58 -44.03 -46.85
C ASP A 34 45.93 -43.43 -46.39
N ASP A 35 46.45 -43.84 -45.20
CA ASP A 35 47.57 -44.79 -45.04
C ASP A 35 48.12 -44.81 -43.57
N GLY A 36 48.52 -45.99 -43.08
CA GLY A 36 49.65 -46.15 -42.13
C GLY A 36 49.52 -45.95 -40.60
N ASN A 37 49.11 -47.00 -39.87
CA ASN A 37 49.86 -47.73 -38.82
C ASN A 37 50.94 -47.01 -37.93
N HIS A 38 50.79 -46.99 -36.59
CA HIS A 38 51.66 -47.64 -35.56
C HIS A 38 51.51 -47.11 -34.11
N ASP A 39 51.26 -48.06 -33.18
CA ASP A 39 51.85 -48.32 -31.85
C ASP A 39 52.30 -47.20 -30.86
N ASN A 40 51.61 -47.20 -29.70
CA ASN A 40 52.11 -47.47 -28.33
C ASN A 40 53.35 -46.70 -27.78
N GLN A 41 53.17 -45.94 -26.68
CA GLN A 41 53.83 -46.22 -25.38
C GLN A 41 53.54 -45.20 -24.26
N ASP A 42 53.53 -45.74 -23.06
CA ASP A 42 53.34 -45.17 -21.71
C ASP A 42 54.19 -43.94 -21.37
N GLN A 43 53.65 -43.06 -20.51
CA GLN A 43 54.41 -42.59 -19.34
C GLN A 43 53.51 -42.27 -18.13
N GLN A 44 53.99 -42.77 -17.00
CA GLN A 44 53.38 -42.87 -15.69
C GLN A 44 53.83 -41.68 -14.82
N SER A 45 52.90 -40.94 -14.19
CA SER A 45 53.22 -40.03 -13.09
C SER A 45 52.15 -40.08 -12.00
N THR A 46 52.62 -39.87 -10.77
CA THR A 46 52.03 -40.30 -9.51
C THR A 46 50.87 -39.42 -9.04
N ASP A 47 49.72 -40.05 -8.88
CA ASP A 47 48.45 -39.45 -8.53
C ASP A 47 48.27 -39.40 -6.99
N SER A 48 48.28 -38.19 -6.41
CA SER A 48 47.77 -37.93 -5.06
C SER A 48 46.41 -37.23 -5.20
N LYS A 49 45.35 -38.02 -5.37
CA LYS A 49 43.98 -37.51 -5.52
C LYS A 49 43.45 -36.89 -4.22
N ASP A 50 43.14 -35.60 -4.28
CA ASP A 50 42.25 -34.90 -3.34
C ASP A 50 40.81 -35.42 -3.53
N PRO A 51 40.13 -35.94 -2.49
CA PRO A 51 38.82 -36.58 -2.63
C PRO A 51 37.64 -35.60 -2.85
N ASN A 52 37.87 -34.30 -3.07
CA ASN A 52 36.80 -33.29 -3.15
C ASN A 52 36.59 -32.64 -4.54
N VAL A 53 37.16 -33.17 -5.62
CA VAL A 53 36.83 -32.69 -6.99
C VAL A 53 35.70 -33.53 -7.58
N ALA A 54 34.54 -32.92 -7.77
CA ALA A 54 33.43 -33.55 -8.49
C ALA A 54 33.79 -33.69 -9.97
N SER A 55 33.99 -34.92 -10.44
CA SER A 55 34.24 -35.23 -11.85
C SER A 55 32.99 -34.95 -12.69
N VAL A 56 33.14 -34.14 -13.74
CA VAL A 56 32.09 -33.93 -14.74
C VAL A 56 32.12 -35.09 -15.76
N MET A 57 30.96 -35.70 -16.01
CA MET A 57 30.77 -36.77 -16.99
C MET A 57 29.95 -36.28 -18.17
N ASP A 58 30.14 -36.89 -19.34
CA ASP A 58 29.30 -36.63 -20.51
C ASP A 58 27.91 -37.29 -20.40
N GLN A 59 27.07 -37.09 -21.42
CA GLN A 59 25.69 -37.59 -21.46
C GLN A 59 25.58 -39.13 -21.53
N GLN A 60 26.69 -39.86 -21.59
CA GLN A 60 26.73 -41.33 -21.51
C GLN A 60 27.43 -41.83 -20.24
N GLY A 61 27.90 -40.95 -19.35
CA GLY A 61 28.50 -41.33 -18.07
C GLY A 61 29.99 -41.69 -18.15
N ALA A 62 30.71 -41.24 -19.17
CA ALA A 62 32.17 -41.35 -19.22
C ALA A 62 32.84 -40.06 -18.68
N PRO A 63 33.96 -40.15 -17.93
CA PRO A 63 34.72 -38.97 -17.54
C PRO A 63 35.32 -38.29 -18.77
N ILE A 64 35.20 -36.96 -18.84
CA ILE A 64 35.81 -36.15 -19.90
C ILE A 64 37.34 -36.29 -19.85
N ASN A 65 37.96 -36.57 -21.01
CA ASN A 65 39.41 -36.76 -21.16
C ASN A 65 40.19 -35.48 -20.80
N GLU A 66 41.33 -35.63 -20.12
CA GLU A 66 42.13 -34.60 -19.45
C GLU A 66 42.82 -33.59 -20.38
N ASP A 67 42.71 -33.70 -21.71
CA ASP A 67 43.35 -32.76 -22.65
C ASP A 67 42.68 -31.36 -22.72
N ALA A 68 41.57 -31.14 -22.00
CA ALA A 68 40.91 -29.84 -21.90
C ALA A 68 41.20 -29.08 -20.58
N ALA A 69 41.85 -29.74 -19.62
CA ALA A 69 42.25 -29.15 -18.34
C ALA A 69 43.64 -28.48 -18.41
N ASP A 70 44.51 -28.94 -19.33
CA ASP A 70 45.88 -28.42 -19.51
C ASP A 70 45.97 -27.11 -20.32
N ALA A 71 44.86 -26.55 -20.81
CA ALA A 71 44.83 -25.25 -21.47
C ALA A 71 44.76 -24.06 -20.49
N ILE A 72 44.69 -24.30 -19.17
CA ILE A 72 44.49 -23.26 -18.15
C ILE A 72 45.78 -22.92 -17.39
N GLU A 73 46.86 -23.71 -17.50
CA GLU A 73 48.11 -23.51 -16.75
C GLU A 73 49.31 -23.05 -17.59
N ALA A 74 49.07 -22.45 -18.76
CA ALA A 74 50.12 -21.82 -19.57
C ALA A 74 49.68 -20.44 -20.08
N ASN A 75 49.51 -19.47 -19.17
CA ASN A 75 49.60 -18.05 -19.53
C ASN A 75 49.82 -17.09 -18.34
N GLU A 76 50.62 -17.52 -17.36
CA GLU A 76 51.27 -16.62 -16.39
C GLU A 76 52.48 -15.93 -17.06
N THR A 77 52.22 -15.11 -18.08
CA THR A 77 53.08 -14.01 -18.57
C THR A 77 52.57 -13.56 -19.93
N ASP A 78 51.72 -12.54 -19.98
CA ASP A 78 51.87 -11.36 -20.86
C ASP A 78 50.53 -10.60 -20.90
N SER A 79 50.66 -9.29 -21.02
CA SER A 79 49.60 -8.31 -20.86
C SER A 79 48.67 -8.26 -22.08
N GLY A 80 47.35 -8.23 -21.85
CA GLY A 80 46.39 -7.64 -22.78
C GLY A 80 45.66 -8.60 -23.74
N THR A 81 44.33 -8.60 -23.61
CA THR A 81 43.30 -8.95 -24.61
C THR A 81 43.32 -10.34 -25.25
N ASN A 82 42.31 -11.17 -24.93
CA ASN A 82 41.34 -11.65 -25.92
C ASN A 82 40.19 -12.44 -25.27
N SER A 83 39.00 -11.84 -25.30
CA SER A 83 37.72 -12.51 -25.08
C SER A 83 37.48 -13.50 -26.22
N VAL A 84 37.28 -14.79 -25.91
CA VAL A 84 37.14 -15.89 -26.90
C VAL A 84 35.75 -15.95 -27.56
N LEU A 85 35.08 -14.81 -27.77
CA LEU A 85 33.81 -14.76 -28.50
C LEU A 85 33.90 -13.77 -29.67
N PRO A 86 33.52 -14.17 -30.89
CA PRO A 86 33.50 -13.25 -32.01
C PRO A 86 32.50 -12.12 -31.74
N ALA A 87 32.83 -10.90 -32.17
CA ALA A 87 32.02 -9.70 -31.95
C ALA A 87 30.55 -9.86 -32.40
N SER A 88 30.29 -10.73 -33.38
CA SER A 88 28.95 -11.09 -33.84
C SER A 88 28.15 -11.95 -32.85
N ALA A 89 28.80 -12.85 -32.11
CA ALA A 89 28.15 -13.64 -31.05
C ALA A 89 27.86 -12.76 -29.81
N VAL A 90 28.78 -11.84 -29.49
CA VAL A 90 28.55 -10.84 -28.44
C VAL A 90 27.41 -9.90 -28.84
N ALA A 91 27.38 -9.39 -30.07
CA ALA A 91 26.29 -8.58 -30.58
C ALA A 91 24.95 -9.33 -30.60
N ALA A 92 24.92 -10.61 -30.96
CA ALA A 92 23.71 -11.43 -30.93
C ALA A 92 23.20 -11.69 -29.50
N LEU A 93 24.09 -11.87 -28.52
CA LEU A 93 23.74 -12.00 -27.10
C LEU A 93 23.24 -10.68 -26.51
N THR A 94 23.84 -9.54 -26.88
CA THR A 94 23.37 -8.20 -26.52
C THR A 94 22.03 -7.90 -27.17
N GLN A 95 21.83 -8.28 -28.44
CA GLN A 95 20.55 -8.20 -29.14
C GLN A 95 19.50 -9.08 -28.47
N SER A 96 19.88 -10.25 -27.94
CA SER A 96 18.99 -11.19 -27.24
C SER A 96 18.64 -10.76 -25.81
N ALA A 97 19.54 -10.05 -25.12
CA ALA A 97 19.28 -9.39 -23.84
C ALA A 97 18.46 -8.09 -24.00
N SER A 98 18.45 -7.49 -25.20
CA SER A 98 17.70 -6.28 -25.55
C SER A 98 16.43 -6.53 -26.39
N SER A 99 16.20 -7.76 -26.87
CA SER A 99 15.15 -8.09 -27.85
C SER A 99 13.70 -8.01 -27.33
N GLY A 100 13.51 -7.66 -26.04
CA GLY A 100 12.18 -7.43 -25.47
C GLY A 100 11.82 -5.96 -25.22
N ALA A 101 12.80 -5.04 -25.23
CA ALA A 101 12.59 -3.64 -24.84
C ALA A 101 12.92 -2.69 -26.00
N SER A 102 11.93 -1.89 -26.40
CA SER A 102 12.11 -0.79 -27.35
C SER A 102 13.16 0.22 -26.86
N GLN A 103 13.77 0.97 -27.78
CA GLN A 103 14.73 2.02 -27.43
C GLN A 103 14.14 3.04 -26.43
N THR A 104 12.86 3.36 -26.54
CA THR A 104 12.13 4.21 -25.60
C THR A 104 12.07 3.59 -24.20
N GLN A 105 11.80 2.28 -24.08
CA GLN A 105 11.79 1.60 -22.79
C GLN A 105 13.18 1.56 -22.17
N GLN A 106 14.22 1.32 -22.98
CA GLN A 106 15.60 1.34 -22.51
C GLN A 106 15.98 2.71 -21.96
N GLN A 107 15.68 3.78 -22.70
CA GLN A 107 15.93 5.17 -22.26
C GLN A 107 15.14 5.52 -20.99
N ALA A 108 13.86 5.16 -20.92
CA ALA A 108 13.03 5.40 -19.73
C ALA A 108 13.57 4.65 -18.51
N PHE A 109 14.02 3.40 -18.68
CA PHE A 109 14.62 2.64 -17.60
C PHE A 109 15.93 3.25 -17.13
N MET A 110 16.85 3.60 -18.03
CA MET A 110 18.11 4.26 -17.69
C MET A 110 17.89 5.59 -16.96
N ALA A 111 16.95 6.42 -17.44
CA ALA A 111 16.60 7.69 -16.79
C ALA A 111 15.97 7.50 -15.40
N LYS A 112 15.34 6.35 -15.16
CA LYS A 112 14.78 5.97 -13.86
C LYS A 112 15.87 5.50 -12.89
N ILE A 113 16.78 4.63 -13.31
CA ILE A 113 17.74 3.99 -12.40
C ILE A 113 19.07 4.70 -12.25
N GLY A 114 19.48 5.56 -13.20
CA GLY A 114 20.80 6.21 -13.21
C GLY A 114 21.12 6.95 -11.90
N PRO A 115 20.32 7.93 -11.47
CA PRO A 115 20.60 8.68 -10.24
C PRO A 115 20.55 7.80 -8.99
N THR A 116 19.61 6.86 -8.98
CA THR A 116 19.48 5.87 -7.92
C THR A 116 20.74 5.00 -7.78
N ALA A 117 21.29 4.55 -8.91
CA ALA A 117 22.52 3.77 -8.95
C ALA A 117 23.72 4.60 -8.48
N GLN A 118 23.82 5.86 -8.90
CA GLN A 118 24.88 6.77 -8.44
C GLN A 118 24.83 6.97 -6.92
N GLN A 119 23.65 7.22 -6.37
CA GLN A 119 23.46 7.41 -4.93
C GLN A 119 23.84 6.16 -4.14
N ALA A 120 23.37 4.98 -4.56
CA ALA A 120 23.71 3.71 -3.91
C ALA A 120 25.20 3.38 -4.06
N ALA A 121 25.76 3.56 -5.25
CA ALA A 121 27.17 3.30 -5.54
C ALA A 121 28.09 4.19 -4.71
N ALA A 122 27.76 5.48 -4.54
CA ALA A 122 28.49 6.39 -3.67
C ALA A 122 28.44 5.95 -2.19
N LYS A 123 27.25 5.58 -1.69
CA LYS A 123 27.06 5.11 -0.31
C LYS A 123 27.88 3.86 0.02
N TYR A 124 28.01 2.95 -0.93
CA TYR A 124 28.70 1.67 -0.75
C TYR A 124 30.08 1.62 -1.43
N ASN A 125 30.58 2.74 -1.95
CA ASN A 125 31.84 2.86 -2.70
C ASN A 125 32.08 1.73 -3.74
N VAL A 126 31.08 1.50 -4.60
CA VAL A 126 31.13 0.54 -5.73
C VAL A 126 30.87 1.24 -7.06
N TYR A 127 30.91 0.52 -8.18
CA TYR A 127 30.66 1.10 -9.52
C TYR A 127 29.16 1.19 -9.83
N ALA A 128 28.68 2.40 -10.17
CA ALA A 128 27.30 2.62 -10.59
C ALA A 128 27.03 1.95 -11.94
N SER A 129 28.01 1.96 -12.84
CA SER A 129 27.94 1.29 -14.14
C SER A 129 27.68 -0.21 -13.99
N VAL A 130 28.37 -0.87 -13.04
CA VAL A 130 28.19 -2.29 -12.74
C VAL A 130 26.79 -2.55 -12.16
N MET A 131 26.34 -1.76 -11.18
CA MET A 131 24.98 -1.89 -10.63
C MET A 131 23.90 -1.72 -11.70
N MET A 132 24.04 -0.73 -12.59
CA MET A 132 23.10 -0.50 -13.69
C MET A 132 23.10 -1.66 -14.68
N ALA A 133 24.28 -2.17 -15.06
CA ALA A 133 24.40 -3.31 -15.96
C ALA A 133 23.77 -4.59 -15.36
N GLN A 134 24.02 -4.85 -14.07
CA GLN A 134 23.36 -5.94 -13.35
C GLN A 134 21.84 -5.75 -13.38
N ALA A 135 21.33 -4.58 -12.99
CA ALA A 135 19.89 -4.31 -13.01
C ALA A 135 19.28 -4.49 -14.41
N ILE A 136 19.96 -4.07 -15.48
CA ILE A 136 19.51 -4.28 -16.86
C ILE A 136 19.34 -5.77 -17.17
N VAL A 137 20.35 -6.59 -16.88
CA VAL A 137 20.33 -8.05 -17.11
C VAL A 137 19.28 -8.72 -16.26
N GLU A 138 19.29 -8.45 -14.96
CA GLU A 138 18.51 -9.20 -13.96
C GLU A 138 17.02 -8.86 -13.99
N SER A 139 16.65 -7.70 -14.53
CA SER A 139 15.26 -7.24 -14.60
C SER A 139 14.68 -7.15 -16.02
N ALA A 140 15.47 -7.52 -17.04
CA ALA A 140 15.13 -7.32 -18.44
C ALA A 140 14.67 -5.88 -18.71
N TRP A 141 15.57 -4.90 -18.47
CA TRP A 141 15.26 -3.47 -18.61
C TRP A 141 14.09 -2.99 -17.73
N GLY A 142 13.95 -3.58 -16.55
CA GLY A 142 12.88 -3.28 -15.60
C GLY A 142 11.51 -3.84 -15.97
N SER A 143 11.40 -4.63 -17.05
CA SER A 143 10.13 -5.17 -17.55
C SER A 143 9.68 -6.47 -16.87
N SER A 144 10.55 -7.14 -16.09
CA SER A 144 10.16 -8.36 -15.39
C SER A 144 8.98 -8.12 -14.43
N THR A 145 8.17 -9.16 -14.23
CA THR A 145 7.04 -9.08 -13.29
C THR A 145 7.52 -8.74 -11.87
N LEU A 146 8.70 -9.23 -11.49
CA LEU A 146 9.30 -8.94 -10.19
C LEU A 146 9.72 -7.47 -10.07
N SER A 147 10.39 -6.91 -11.08
CA SER A 147 10.82 -5.51 -11.03
C SER A 147 9.64 -4.53 -11.08
N THR A 148 8.59 -4.86 -11.84
CA THR A 148 7.39 -4.02 -11.95
C THR A 148 6.50 -4.08 -10.71
N GLN A 149 6.34 -5.24 -10.06
CA GLN A 149 5.47 -5.37 -8.87
C GLN A 149 6.18 -5.05 -7.54
N ALA A 150 7.50 -5.17 -7.50
CA ALA A 150 8.25 -5.11 -6.24
C ALA A 150 9.48 -4.20 -6.24
N ASN A 151 9.73 -3.45 -7.33
CA ASN A 151 10.95 -2.66 -7.51
C ASN A 151 12.23 -3.48 -7.29
N ASN A 152 12.18 -4.81 -7.44
CA ASN A 152 13.29 -5.71 -7.18
C ASN A 152 14.02 -5.99 -8.49
N TYR A 153 15.08 -5.23 -8.73
CA TYR A 153 15.83 -5.24 -9.98
C TYR A 153 16.94 -6.30 -10.04
N PHE A 154 17.22 -6.96 -8.92
CA PHE A 154 18.35 -7.89 -8.79
C PHE A 154 17.94 -9.32 -8.40
N GLY A 155 16.64 -9.62 -8.38
CA GLY A 155 16.13 -10.98 -8.09
C GLY A 155 16.28 -11.41 -6.62
N VAL A 156 16.32 -10.47 -5.67
CA VAL A 156 16.65 -10.77 -4.27
C VAL A 156 15.51 -11.48 -3.56
N LYS A 157 15.77 -12.68 -3.03
CA LYS A 157 14.80 -13.47 -2.24
C LYS A 157 14.69 -12.99 -0.78
N GLY A 158 13.55 -13.29 -0.14
CA GLY A 158 13.21 -12.93 1.24
C GLY A 158 12.20 -11.79 1.34
N ASP A 159 12.24 -11.08 2.46
CA ASP A 159 11.48 -9.85 2.69
C ASP A 159 12.41 -8.64 2.91
N TYR A 160 11.89 -7.45 2.63
CA TYR A 160 12.52 -6.17 2.96
C TYR A 160 11.63 -5.47 3.98
N ASN A 161 12.08 -5.40 5.24
CA ASN A 161 11.30 -4.86 6.37
C ASN A 161 9.88 -5.48 6.44
N GLY A 162 9.77 -6.80 6.31
CA GLY A 162 8.50 -7.52 6.29
C GLY A 162 7.74 -7.49 4.96
N SER A 163 8.17 -6.69 3.98
CA SER A 163 7.52 -6.58 2.66
C SER A 163 8.12 -7.57 1.64
N TYR A 164 7.26 -8.36 1.01
CA TYR A 164 7.64 -9.32 -0.02
C TYR A 164 6.53 -9.50 -1.08
N VAL A 165 6.89 -10.14 -2.19
CA VAL A 165 5.99 -10.69 -3.19
C VAL A 165 6.30 -12.18 -3.37
N SER A 166 5.29 -13.04 -3.36
CA SER A 166 5.47 -14.48 -3.59
C SER A 166 5.26 -14.79 -5.07
N MET A 167 6.26 -15.38 -5.72
CA MET A 167 6.23 -15.69 -7.16
C MET A 167 6.84 -17.06 -7.45
N PRO A 168 6.40 -17.74 -8.52
CA PRO A 168 7.09 -18.94 -8.99
C PRO A 168 8.51 -18.59 -9.48
N THR A 169 9.47 -19.47 -9.19
CA THR A 169 10.86 -19.38 -9.63
C THR A 169 11.37 -20.75 -10.06
N SER A 170 12.19 -20.79 -11.11
CA SER A 170 12.84 -22.00 -11.57
C SER A 170 14.08 -22.29 -10.73
N GLU A 171 14.09 -23.44 -10.09
CA GLU A 171 15.22 -24.01 -9.35
C GLU A 171 15.80 -25.17 -10.12
N TRP A 172 17.02 -25.57 -9.77
CA TRP A 172 17.66 -26.77 -10.30
C TRP A 172 18.16 -27.64 -9.14
N SER A 173 17.98 -28.95 -9.25
CA SER A 173 18.72 -29.93 -8.45
C SER A 173 19.21 -31.07 -9.34
N ALA A 174 20.31 -31.71 -8.93
CA ALA A 174 20.88 -32.83 -9.67
C ALA A 174 19.86 -33.96 -9.90
N ASP A 175 18.98 -34.18 -8.92
CA ASP A 175 17.98 -35.26 -8.90
C ASP A 175 16.67 -34.92 -9.63
N LYS A 176 16.34 -33.64 -9.84
CA LYS A 176 15.05 -33.21 -10.45
C LYS A 176 15.21 -32.45 -11.75
N GLY A 177 16.44 -32.08 -12.13
CA GLY A 177 16.64 -31.09 -13.20
C GLY A 177 16.01 -29.75 -12.81
N TYR A 178 15.54 -28.99 -13.80
CA TYR A 178 14.81 -27.75 -13.54
C TYR A 178 13.39 -28.03 -13.03
N TYR A 179 13.00 -27.39 -11.92
CA TYR A 179 11.64 -27.46 -11.38
C TYR A 179 11.20 -26.10 -10.82
N THR A 180 9.90 -25.84 -10.82
CA THR A 180 9.34 -24.57 -10.32
C THR A 180 8.91 -24.68 -8.87
N ILE A 181 9.29 -23.72 -8.04
CA ILE A 181 8.76 -23.54 -6.68
C ILE A 181 8.25 -22.11 -6.49
N TYR A 182 7.42 -21.88 -5.49
CA TYR A 182 7.14 -20.51 -5.03
C TYR A 182 8.23 -20.05 -4.06
N ALA A 183 8.74 -18.85 -4.28
CA ALA A 183 9.66 -18.19 -3.37
C ALA A 183 9.18 -16.77 -3.07
N ASN A 184 9.50 -16.29 -1.86
CA ASN A 184 9.31 -14.89 -1.51
C ASN A 184 10.49 -14.09 -2.06
N PHE A 185 10.17 -13.00 -2.75
CA PHE A 185 11.12 -12.00 -3.22
C PHE A 185 10.88 -10.68 -2.49
N ARG A 186 11.98 -9.98 -2.19
CA ARG A 186 11.91 -8.70 -1.48
C ARG A 186 11.08 -7.71 -2.28
N LYS A 187 10.23 -6.95 -1.57
CA LYS A 187 9.47 -5.84 -2.14
C LYS A 187 9.99 -4.52 -1.59
N TYR A 188 10.52 -3.70 -2.47
CA TYR A 188 11.16 -2.44 -2.13
C TYR A 188 10.21 -1.24 -2.32
N PRO A 189 10.24 -0.24 -1.41
CA PRO A 189 9.43 0.98 -1.53
C PRO A 189 9.69 1.74 -2.83
N SER A 190 10.95 1.86 -3.24
CA SER A 190 11.40 2.53 -4.44
C SER A 190 12.56 1.74 -5.11
N PRO A 191 13.02 2.16 -6.30
CA PRO A 191 14.23 1.60 -6.90
C PRO A 191 15.46 1.71 -6.02
N TYR A 192 15.57 2.76 -5.19
CA TYR A 192 16.76 2.98 -4.37
C TYR A 192 17.01 1.89 -3.36
N GLU A 193 15.99 1.41 -2.66
CA GLU A 193 16.20 0.35 -1.67
C GLU A 193 16.68 -0.95 -2.35
N SER A 194 16.27 -1.22 -3.59
CA SER A 194 16.78 -2.36 -4.36
C SER A 194 18.25 -2.19 -4.74
N PHE A 195 18.67 -1.01 -5.20
CA PHE A 195 20.07 -0.71 -5.53
C PHE A 195 20.95 -0.64 -4.28
N ALA A 196 20.46 -0.06 -3.21
CA ALA A 196 21.15 0.01 -1.93
C ALA A 196 21.33 -1.39 -1.30
N ASP A 197 20.36 -2.29 -1.45
CA ASP A 197 20.48 -3.67 -0.98
C ASP A 197 21.51 -4.48 -1.81
N ASN A 198 21.56 -4.26 -3.13
CA ASN A 198 22.66 -4.79 -3.97
C ASN A 198 24.02 -4.18 -3.57
N GLY A 199 24.10 -2.87 -3.36
CA GLY A 199 25.33 -2.22 -2.90
C GLY A 199 25.78 -2.73 -1.54
N ASN A 200 24.84 -2.97 -0.63
CA ASN A 200 25.10 -3.60 0.65
C ASN A 200 25.61 -5.04 0.51
N LEU A 201 25.09 -5.83 -0.44
CA LEU A 201 25.65 -7.16 -0.74
C LEU A 201 27.10 -7.06 -1.19
N LEU A 202 27.37 -6.20 -2.17
CA LEU A 202 28.72 -6.07 -2.71
C LEU A 202 29.69 -5.54 -1.64
N ARG A 203 29.26 -4.60 -0.82
CA ARG A 203 30.08 -4.00 0.24
C ARG A 203 30.25 -4.88 1.47
N ASN A 204 29.20 -5.55 1.93
CA ASN A 204 29.18 -6.26 3.21
C ASN A 204 29.10 -7.78 3.07
N GLY A 205 29.19 -8.29 1.83
CA GLY A 205 29.25 -9.70 1.53
C GLY A 205 27.99 -10.48 1.91
N ILE A 206 28.19 -11.78 2.14
CA ILE A 206 27.16 -12.72 2.53
C ILE A 206 27.35 -13.14 4.00
N SER A 207 26.33 -13.76 4.58
CA SER A 207 26.40 -14.23 5.97
C SER A 207 27.57 -15.22 6.14
N GLY A 208 28.51 -14.90 7.04
CA GLY A 208 29.71 -15.69 7.28
C GLY A 208 30.90 -15.37 6.35
N ALA A 209 30.72 -14.52 5.34
CA ALA A 209 31.79 -14.07 4.45
C ALA A 209 31.55 -12.60 4.02
N SER A 210 31.91 -11.66 4.91
CA SER A 210 31.76 -10.22 4.68
C SER A 210 32.57 -9.70 3.48
N ASP A 211 33.69 -10.38 3.21
CA ASP A 211 34.67 -9.97 2.21
C ASP A 211 34.46 -10.70 0.87
N TYR A 212 33.38 -11.46 0.73
CA TYR A 212 33.13 -12.32 -0.43
C TYR A 212 33.15 -11.57 -1.78
N TYR A 213 32.76 -10.29 -1.76
CA TYR A 213 32.76 -9.39 -2.93
C TYR A 213 33.76 -8.24 -2.80
N LYS A 214 34.78 -8.34 -1.93
CA LYS A 214 35.68 -7.21 -1.64
C LYS A 214 36.40 -6.67 -2.87
N ASP A 215 36.68 -7.52 -3.84
CA ASP A 215 37.43 -7.14 -5.03
C ASP A 215 36.54 -6.53 -6.12
N THR A 216 35.24 -6.33 -5.83
CA THR A 216 34.34 -5.48 -6.65
C THR A 216 34.30 -4.03 -6.14
N TRP A 217 34.96 -3.73 -5.02
CA TRP A 217 34.98 -2.39 -4.42
C TRP A 217 35.87 -1.45 -5.23
N LYS A 218 35.49 -0.17 -5.32
CA LYS A 218 36.26 0.82 -6.11
C LYS A 218 37.71 0.97 -5.66
N GLU A 219 38.00 0.72 -4.39
CA GLU A 219 39.37 0.78 -3.86
C GLU A 219 40.21 -0.47 -4.18
N ASN A 220 39.59 -1.58 -4.58
CA ASN A 220 40.26 -2.86 -4.85
C ASN A 220 40.23 -3.24 -6.34
N ALA A 221 39.26 -2.74 -7.10
CA ALA A 221 39.17 -2.89 -8.55
C ALA A 221 39.70 -1.62 -9.24
N SER A 222 40.65 -1.77 -10.16
CA SER A 222 41.21 -0.62 -10.91
C SER A 222 40.25 -0.13 -12.00
N SER A 223 39.31 -0.97 -12.42
CA SER A 223 38.31 -0.69 -13.43
C SER A 223 37.01 -1.45 -13.16
N TYR A 224 35.91 -1.01 -13.81
CA TYR A 224 34.67 -1.78 -13.80
C TYR A 224 34.87 -3.20 -14.36
N LYS A 225 35.86 -3.42 -15.26
CA LYS A 225 36.14 -4.73 -15.84
C LYS A 225 36.71 -5.71 -14.81
N ASP A 226 37.50 -5.21 -13.86
CA ASP A 226 38.00 -6.04 -12.76
C ASP A 226 36.86 -6.42 -11.83
N ALA A 227 35.97 -5.46 -11.53
CA ALA A 227 34.79 -5.72 -10.72
C ALA A 227 33.84 -6.74 -11.36
N THR A 228 33.57 -6.64 -12.67
CA THR A 228 32.73 -7.62 -13.38
C THR A 228 33.38 -8.99 -13.49
N ALA A 229 34.70 -9.07 -13.67
CA ALA A 229 35.45 -10.32 -13.61
C ALA A 229 35.31 -11.01 -12.25
N TRP A 230 35.38 -10.25 -11.15
CA TRP A 230 35.19 -10.79 -9.81
C TRP A 230 33.76 -11.30 -9.54
N LEU A 231 32.76 -10.67 -10.14
CA LEU A 231 31.36 -11.12 -10.04
C LEU A 231 31.11 -12.44 -10.77
N GLN A 232 31.87 -12.77 -11.82
CA GLN A 232 31.71 -14.02 -12.55
C GLN A 232 32.06 -15.23 -11.66
N GLY A 233 31.17 -16.23 -11.65
CA GLY A 233 31.30 -17.42 -10.80
C GLY A 233 30.95 -17.19 -9.32
N ARG A 234 30.73 -15.93 -8.90
CA ARG A 234 30.37 -15.57 -7.51
C ARG A 234 28.93 -15.07 -7.41
N TYR A 235 28.59 -14.07 -8.22
CA TYR A 235 27.23 -13.51 -8.29
C TYR A 235 26.32 -14.37 -9.16
N ALA A 236 26.86 -14.87 -10.28
CA ALA A 236 26.17 -15.77 -11.21
C ALA A 236 27.11 -16.88 -11.66
N THR A 237 26.58 -18.08 -11.87
CA THR A 237 27.34 -19.26 -12.33
C THR A 237 27.66 -19.23 -13.83
N SER A 238 27.12 -18.25 -14.56
CA SER A 238 27.36 -18.12 -16.00
C SER A 238 28.83 -17.81 -16.32
N PRO A 239 29.46 -18.56 -17.25
CA PRO A 239 30.85 -18.32 -17.65
C PRO A 239 31.02 -17.07 -18.54
N ILE A 240 29.93 -16.42 -18.96
CA ILE A 240 29.94 -15.21 -19.80
C ILE A 240 29.38 -13.99 -19.06
N TYR A 241 29.24 -14.06 -17.74
CA TYR A 241 28.63 -12.99 -16.96
C TYR A 241 29.41 -11.68 -17.05
N ALA A 242 30.74 -11.73 -16.87
CA ALA A 242 31.59 -10.54 -16.95
C ALA A 242 31.54 -9.90 -18.33
N SER A 243 31.65 -10.70 -19.40
CA SER A 243 31.58 -10.20 -20.78
C SER A 243 30.21 -9.59 -21.11
N THR A 244 29.12 -10.14 -20.56
CA THR A 244 27.76 -9.61 -20.73
C THR A 244 27.65 -8.22 -20.08
N LEU A 245 28.09 -8.09 -18.83
CA LEU A 245 28.06 -6.81 -18.11
C LEU A 245 28.95 -5.77 -18.80
N ASN A 246 30.17 -6.14 -19.20
CA ASN A 246 31.09 -5.24 -19.89
C ASN A 246 30.49 -4.72 -21.21
N ASN A 247 29.85 -5.59 -21.99
CA ASN A 247 29.22 -5.17 -23.23
C ASN A 247 28.08 -4.18 -22.99
N ILE A 248 27.23 -4.40 -21.98
CA ILE A 248 26.16 -3.47 -21.61
C ILE A 248 26.75 -2.13 -21.17
N ILE A 249 27.79 -2.14 -20.33
CA ILE A 249 28.47 -0.93 -19.87
C ILE A 249 29.02 -0.13 -21.04
N GLU A 250 29.68 -0.78 -21.99
CA GLU A 250 30.26 -0.14 -23.18
C GLU A 250 29.17 0.36 -24.14
N THR A 251 28.17 -0.47 -24.46
CA THR A 251 27.10 -0.15 -25.43
C THR A 251 26.27 1.06 -25.00
N TYR A 252 25.99 1.18 -23.69
CA TYR A 252 25.17 2.26 -23.15
C TYR A 252 25.99 3.35 -22.45
N ASN A 253 27.33 3.31 -22.59
CA ASN A 253 28.26 4.26 -21.99
C ASN A 253 28.00 4.48 -20.49
N LEU A 254 27.83 3.39 -19.73
CA LEU A 254 27.37 3.48 -18.34
C LEU A 254 28.45 4.02 -17.38
N THR A 255 29.71 4.06 -17.80
CA THR A 255 30.81 4.66 -17.02
C THR A 255 30.61 6.16 -16.77
N GLN A 256 29.77 6.84 -17.56
CA GLN A 256 29.37 8.23 -17.30
C GLN A 256 28.69 8.42 -15.93
N TYR A 257 28.15 7.34 -15.33
CA TYR A 257 27.53 7.33 -14.00
C TYR A 257 28.52 6.96 -12.89
N ASP A 258 29.73 6.51 -13.19
CA ASP A 258 30.69 6.09 -12.14
C ASP A 258 31.30 7.26 -11.37
N ASN A 259 31.24 8.46 -11.93
CA ASN A 259 31.65 9.69 -11.28
C ASN A 259 30.41 10.44 -10.77
N GLU A 260 30.59 11.38 -9.84
CA GLU A 260 29.52 12.31 -9.48
C GLU A 260 29.01 13.02 -10.73
N ALA A 261 27.69 13.26 -10.80
CA ALA A 261 27.04 13.82 -12.00
C ALA A 261 27.78 15.08 -12.47
N ASN A 262 28.32 15.04 -13.69
CA ASN A 262 29.11 16.12 -14.27
C ASN A 262 28.23 17.39 -14.40
N THR A 263 28.42 18.35 -13.51
CA THR A 263 27.77 19.65 -13.57
C THR A 263 28.51 20.53 -14.59
N ASN A 264 27.89 20.75 -15.74
CA ASN A 264 28.23 21.93 -16.54
C ASN A 264 27.74 23.17 -15.79
N GLY A 265 28.50 23.61 -14.78
CA GLY A 265 28.22 24.78 -13.96
C GLY A 265 28.78 24.66 -12.55
N THR A 266 29.92 25.32 -12.33
CA THR A 266 30.56 25.69 -11.03
C THR A 266 30.59 24.60 -9.96
N GLY A 267 31.77 24.06 -9.67
CA GLY A 267 32.06 23.09 -8.61
C GLY A 267 31.86 23.61 -7.17
N ASP A 268 30.76 24.30 -6.92
CA ASP A 268 30.25 24.57 -5.59
C ASP A 268 29.09 23.59 -5.32
N ASN A 269 29.38 22.56 -4.52
CA ASN A 269 28.36 21.66 -3.97
C ASN A 269 27.56 22.34 -2.83
N SER A 270 27.70 23.66 -2.62
CA SER A 270 26.86 24.36 -1.66
C SER A 270 25.41 24.39 -2.12
N VAL A 271 24.57 23.82 -1.26
CA VAL A 271 23.12 23.84 -1.38
C VAL A 271 22.60 25.25 -1.09
N ASN A 272 21.61 25.71 -1.85
CA ASN A 272 21.01 27.03 -1.65
C ASN A 272 19.99 27.02 -0.50
N GLY A 273 20.47 26.83 0.74
CA GLY A 273 19.63 26.86 1.94
C GLY A 273 20.17 26.03 3.11
N THR A 274 19.32 25.85 4.12
CA THR A 274 19.62 24.99 5.27
C THR A 274 19.25 23.54 4.93
N GLN A 275 20.24 22.65 4.94
CA GLN A 275 20.04 21.22 4.67
C GLN A 275 19.90 20.42 5.96
N THR A 276 18.98 19.46 5.96
CA THR A 276 18.76 18.51 7.05
C THR A 276 18.59 17.11 6.47
N THR A 277 19.30 16.14 7.01
CA THR A 277 19.15 14.73 6.60
C THR A 277 17.77 14.23 6.97
N ILE A 278 17.13 13.54 6.01
CA ILE A 278 15.89 12.79 6.21
C ILE A 278 16.00 11.49 5.43
N GLU A 279 15.21 10.48 5.79
CA GLU A 279 15.15 9.21 5.06
C GLU A 279 13.69 8.87 4.82
N ASP A 280 13.24 9.00 3.56
CA ASP A 280 11.84 8.83 3.20
C ASP A 280 11.68 8.43 1.72
N THR A 281 10.46 8.18 1.28
CA THR A 281 10.09 8.01 -0.13
C THR A 281 9.10 9.09 -0.56
N ALA A 282 9.49 9.95 -1.49
CA ALA A 282 8.62 10.91 -2.16
C ALA A 282 7.87 10.27 -3.33
N THR A 283 6.55 10.38 -3.37
CA THR A 283 5.73 10.09 -4.54
C THR A 283 5.46 11.40 -5.29
N VAL A 284 5.81 11.49 -6.58
CA VAL A 284 5.51 12.68 -7.40
C VAL A 284 3.99 12.80 -7.60
N THR A 285 3.42 13.96 -7.26
CA THR A 285 1.97 14.22 -7.35
C THR A 285 1.59 15.14 -8.50
N LYS A 286 2.58 15.86 -9.05
CA LYS A 286 2.43 16.71 -10.22
C LYS A 286 2.61 15.91 -11.51
N ASP A 287 1.96 16.33 -12.59
CA ASP A 287 2.08 15.68 -13.91
C ASP A 287 3.54 15.46 -14.32
N THR A 288 4.35 16.49 -14.14
CA THR A 288 5.80 16.46 -14.31
C THR A 288 6.45 17.40 -13.29
N ALA A 289 7.35 16.88 -12.46
CA ALA A 289 8.08 17.65 -11.46
C ALA A 289 9.49 18.00 -11.95
N ALA A 290 9.85 19.28 -11.87
CA ALA A 290 11.17 19.75 -12.27
C ALA A 290 12.25 19.31 -11.28
N ILE A 291 13.45 19.08 -11.80
CA ILE A 291 14.64 18.78 -11.00
C ILE A 291 15.49 20.04 -10.88
N TYR A 292 15.82 20.40 -9.65
CA TYR A 292 16.65 21.54 -9.29
C TYR A 292 18.03 21.04 -8.86
N ILE A 293 19.08 21.64 -9.40
CA ILE A 293 20.46 21.32 -9.02
C ILE A 293 20.81 22.12 -7.77
N ASN A 294 21.34 21.45 -6.74
CA ASN A 294 21.75 22.05 -5.46
C ASN A 294 20.65 22.90 -4.79
N ALA A 295 19.38 22.53 -4.97
CA ALA A 295 18.20 23.27 -4.52
C ALA A 295 18.16 24.74 -5.01
N ASN A 296 18.81 25.05 -6.14
CA ASN A 296 18.86 26.39 -6.69
C ASN A 296 17.72 26.59 -7.72
N PRO A 297 16.79 27.55 -7.51
CA PRO A 297 15.66 27.78 -8.41
C PRO A 297 16.08 28.21 -9.83
N ASN A 298 17.29 28.73 -10.00
CA ASN A 298 17.83 29.15 -11.30
C ASN A 298 18.60 28.05 -12.03
N GLN A 299 18.80 26.89 -11.40
CA GLN A 299 19.51 25.75 -11.98
C GLN A 299 18.56 24.56 -12.09
N ILE A 300 17.82 24.50 -13.19
CA ILE A 300 16.88 23.41 -13.48
C ILE A 300 17.53 22.45 -14.48
N ALA A 301 17.43 21.15 -14.23
CA ALA A 301 17.90 20.13 -15.18
C ALA A 301 17.05 20.22 -16.47
N ALA A 302 17.67 20.64 -17.58
CA ALA A 302 16.95 20.92 -18.82
C ALA A 302 16.48 19.66 -19.58
N ASN A 303 17.14 18.51 -19.35
CA ASN A 303 16.93 17.30 -20.15
C ASN A 303 16.19 16.18 -19.40
N ARG A 304 15.72 16.44 -18.17
CA ARG A 304 15.07 15.41 -17.35
C ARG A 304 14.14 16.03 -16.31
N ALA A 305 13.05 15.31 -16.03
CA ALA A 305 12.09 15.63 -14.99
C ALA A 305 11.53 14.34 -14.38
N LEU A 306 10.88 14.44 -13.22
CA LEU A 306 10.25 13.30 -12.56
C LEU A 306 8.79 13.19 -13.01
N ALA A 307 8.37 12.00 -13.43
CA ALA A 307 7.02 11.75 -13.91
C ALA A 307 6.03 11.53 -12.74
N ASN A 308 4.76 11.90 -12.95
CA ASN A 308 3.68 11.67 -11.98
C ASN A 308 3.62 10.21 -11.50
N GLY A 309 3.36 10.02 -10.20
CA GLY A 309 3.23 8.72 -9.55
C GLY A 309 4.54 7.98 -9.33
N THR A 310 5.67 8.47 -9.86
CA THR A 310 6.97 7.85 -9.61
C THR A 310 7.40 8.07 -8.16
N LYS A 311 8.03 7.04 -7.58
CA LYS A 311 8.52 7.04 -6.20
C LYS A 311 10.04 7.20 -6.18
N TRP A 312 10.53 8.10 -5.33
CA TRP A 312 11.93 8.47 -5.20
C TRP A 312 12.34 8.45 -3.74
N HIS A 313 13.46 7.81 -3.43
CA HIS A 313 14.08 7.96 -2.12
C HIS A 313 14.49 9.41 -1.90
N VAL A 314 14.32 9.89 -0.67
CA VAL A 314 14.73 11.23 -0.24
C VAL A 314 15.74 11.11 0.89
N SER A 315 16.94 11.66 0.67
CA SER A 315 18.06 11.62 1.64
C SER A 315 18.24 12.92 2.42
N SER A 316 17.65 14.03 1.96
CA SER A 316 17.70 15.29 2.70
C SER A 316 16.61 16.27 2.28
N LYS A 317 16.35 17.23 3.15
CA LYS A 317 15.46 18.38 2.96
C LYS A 317 16.31 19.64 2.98
N VAL A 318 16.09 20.53 2.01
CA VAL A 318 16.67 21.88 1.97
C VAL A 318 15.56 22.90 2.11
N VAL A 319 15.74 23.86 3.03
CA VAL A 319 14.87 25.04 3.17
C VAL A 319 15.64 26.25 2.66
N ALA A 320 15.23 26.78 1.51
CA ALA A 320 15.84 27.97 0.91
C ALA A 320 15.48 29.24 1.72
N ALA A 321 16.22 30.33 1.49
CA ALA A 321 16.03 31.59 2.21
C ALA A 321 14.61 32.20 2.04
N ASP A 322 13.94 31.90 0.94
CA ASP A 322 12.56 32.31 0.66
C ASP A 322 11.49 31.40 1.30
N GLY A 323 11.91 30.37 2.05
CA GLY A 323 11.04 29.38 2.67
C GLY A 323 10.65 28.22 1.75
N THR A 324 11.09 28.20 0.49
CA THR A 324 10.83 27.09 -0.42
C THR A 324 11.54 25.84 0.07
N VAL A 325 10.81 24.72 0.10
CA VAL A 325 11.34 23.43 0.54
C VAL A 325 11.63 22.53 -0.66
N TYR A 326 12.81 21.91 -0.64
CA TYR A 326 13.27 20.95 -1.62
C TYR A 326 13.66 19.63 -0.95
N TYR A 327 13.43 18.52 -1.63
CA TYR A 327 13.80 17.17 -1.22
C TYR A 327 14.85 16.62 -2.17
N GLN A 328 15.97 16.14 -1.63
CA GLN A 328 17.07 15.56 -2.40
C GLN A 328 16.71 14.15 -2.88
N VAL A 329 16.67 13.95 -4.19
CA VAL A 329 16.31 12.67 -4.83
C VAL A 329 17.50 11.98 -5.51
N ALA A 330 18.63 12.69 -5.61
CA ALA A 330 19.95 12.15 -5.98
C ALA A 330 21.07 13.06 -5.47
N SER A 331 22.33 12.72 -5.72
CA SER A 331 23.52 13.40 -5.14
C SER A 331 23.46 14.94 -5.15
N ASN A 332 23.04 15.55 -6.26
CA ASN A 332 22.86 17.00 -6.39
C ASN A 332 21.50 17.40 -6.98
N GLU A 333 20.57 16.44 -7.10
CA GLU A 333 19.26 16.65 -7.72
C GLU A 333 18.18 16.75 -6.64
N TYR A 334 17.34 17.77 -6.75
CA TYR A 334 16.31 18.10 -5.79
C TYR A 334 14.96 18.30 -6.47
N VAL A 335 13.88 17.92 -5.80
CA VAL A 335 12.49 18.17 -6.22
C VAL A 335 11.81 19.11 -5.22
N LYS A 336 10.90 19.98 -5.66
CA LYS A 336 10.12 20.82 -4.75
C LYS A 336 9.17 19.98 -3.91
N ALA A 337 9.07 20.31 -2.62
CA ALA A 337 8.14 19.66 -1.70
C ALA A 337 6.68 19.83 -2.13
N SER A 338 6.33 20.92 -2.82
CA SER A 338 4.97 21.15 -3.35
C SER A 338 4.56 20.19 -4.48
N ASP A 339 5.53 19.52 -5.11
CA ASP A 339 5.33 18.70 -6.31
C ASP A 339 5.33 17.20 -5.97
N VAL A 340 5.52 16.85 -4.69
CA VAL A 340 5.62 15.47 -4.20
C VAL A 340 4.87 15.30 -2.87
N GLN A 341 4.63 14.05 -2.50
CA GLN A 341 4.06 13.62 -1.23
C GLN A 341 5.01 12.61 -0.59
N LEU A 342 5.51 12.89 0.61
CA LEU A 342 6.36 11.92 1.32
C LEU A 342 5.53 10.73 1.85
N ASP A 343 6.15 9.55 1.95
CA ASP A 343 5.52 8.36 2.52
C ASP A 343 5.32 8.54 4.03
N SER A 344 6.23 9.21 4.76
CA SER A 344 5.97 9.58 6.17
C SER A 344 4.81 10.57 6.33
N GLU A 345 4.57 11.41 5.33
CA GLU A 345 3.43 12.33 5.31
C GLU A 345 2.11 11.63 4.97
N LYS A 346 2.15 10.39 4.43
CA LYS A 346 0.92 9.59 4.23
C LYS A 346 0.38 9.22 5.59
N SER A 347 -0.80 9.77 5.91
CA SER A 347 -1.47 9.40 7.15
C SER A 347 -1.56 7.88 7.27
N ASN A 348 -1.21 7.38 8.46
CA ASN A 348 -1.38 5.98 8.85
C ASN A 348 -2.81 5.53 8.45
N PRO A 349 -3.06 4.26 8.06
CA PRO A 349 -4.35 3.90 7.49
C PRO A 349 -5.46 4.31 8.44
N GLN A 350 -6.36 5.14 7.92
CA GLN A 350 -7.48 5.68 8.69
C GLN A 350 -8.27 4.55 9.32
N ILE A 351 -8.29 4.52 10.65
CA ILE A 351 -9.15 3.62 11.40
C ILE A 351 -10.52 4.29 11.43
N LYS A 352 -11.48 3.70 10.71
CA LYS A 352 -12.83 4.24 10.57
C LYS A 352 -13.54 4.20 11.92
N ILE A 353 -14.09 5.35 12.29
CA ILE A 353 -14.95 5.53 13.47
C ILE A 353 -16.19 6.33 13.05
N ALA A 354 -17.18 6.40 13.92
CA ALA A 354 -18.33 7.27 13.71
C ALA A 354 -18.71 7.89 15.06
N ASP A 355 -18.21 9.10 15.28
CA ASP A 355 -18.32 9.82 16.56
C ASP A 355 -18.28 11.34 16.33
N THR A 356 -18.36 12.10 17.42
CA THR A 356 -18.24 13.56 17.44
C THR A 356 -17.11 13.95 18.40
N ALA A 357 -16.09 14.63 17.89
CA ALA A 357 -15.04 15.22 18.71
C ALA A 357 -15.50 16.59 19.23
N ILE A 358 -15.47 16.78 20.56
CA ILE A 358 -15.81 18.02 21.24
C ILE A 358 -14.53 18.66 21.76
N VAL A 359 -14.26 19.90 21.36
CA VAL A 359 -13.04 20.62 21.79
C VAL A 359 -13.11 20.99 23.26
N ILE A 360 -12.20 20.44 24.07
CA ILE A 360 -12.12 20.68 25.53
C ILE A 360 -10.96 21.60 25.92
N ASN A 361 -10.01 21.86 25.02
CA ASN A 361 -8.96 22.84 25.24
C ASN A 361 -9.55 24.26 25.20
N SER A 362 -9.38 25.05 26.27
CA SER A 362 -9.90 26.41 26.37
C SER A 362 -9.28 27.38 25.36
N ALA A 363 -8.10 27.07 24.82
CA ALA A 363 -7.47 27.81 23.73
C ALA A 363 -7.96 27.39 22.33
N GLY A 364 -8.85 26.39 22.24
CA GLY A 364 -9.27 25.74 21.00
C GLY A 364 -8.33 24.61 20.56
N SER A 365 -8.68 23.91 19.48
CA SER A 365 -7.85 22.84 18.88
C SER A 365 -7.32 23.26 17.52
N ARG A 366 -6.00 23.12 17.31
CA ARG A 366 -5.36 23.47 16.04
C ARG A 366 -5.69 22.42 14.97
N VAL A 367 -5.95 22.87 13.75
CA VAL A 367 -6.24 21.98 12.62
C VAL A 367 -4.98 21.68 11.82
N TYR A 368 -4.77 20.40 11.49
CA TYR A 368 -3.62 19.86 10.79
C TYR A 368 -4.01 19.31 9.41
N LYS A 369 -3.20 19.57 8.37
CA LYS A 369 -3.37 18.97 7.03
C LYS A 369 -2.89 17.53 6.95
N ALA A 370 -1.97 17.15 7.83
CA ALA A 370 -1.44 15.80 7.92
C ALA A 370 -1.07 15.51 9.39
N ALA A 371 -1.51 14.36 9.90
CA ALA A 371 -1.26 13.94 11.27
C ALA A 371 0.22 13.62 11.53
N ASN A 372 0.86 12.86 10.63
CA ASN A 372 2.22 12.37 10.83
C ASN A 372 3.28 13.48 10.87
N THR A 373 3.12 14.53 10.06
CA THR A 373 4.06 15.66 10.03
C THR A 373 3.63 16.84 10.89
N LYS A 374 2.49 16.74 11.58
CA LYS A 374 1.89 17.83 12.37
C LYS A 374 1.84 19.15 11.59
N SER A 375 1.61 19.06 10.28
CA SER A 375 1.55 20.21 9.39
C SER A 375 0.31 21.03 9.70
N ALA A 376 0.48 22.05 10.54
CA ALA A 376 -0.59 22.89 11.04
C ALA A 376 -1.11 23.86 9.98
N THR A 377 -2.40 24.16 10.06
CA THR A 377 -3.03 25.29 9.39
C THR A 377 -3.17 26.46 10.38
N ASP A 378 -3.49 27.64 9.86
CA ASP A 378 -3.87 28.80 10.70
C ASP A 378 -5.27 28.65 11.31
N ARG A 379 -6.02 27.58 10.98
CA ARG A 379 -7.37 27.34 11.50
C ARG A 379 -7.31 26.72 12.90
N VAL A 380 -8.08 27.30 13.82
CA VAL A 380 -8.30 26.78 15.17
C VAL A 380 -9.79 26.51 15.36
N LEU A 381 -10.14 25.31 15.80
CA LEU A 381 -11.51 24.96 16.18
C LEU A 381 -11.79 25.53 17.58
N PRO A 382 -12.86 26.33 17.76
CA PRO A 382 -13.15 26.97 19.04
C PRO A 382 -13.39 25.97 20.18
N TYR A 383 -13.09 26.38 21.41
CA TYR A 383 -13.50 25.66 22.62
C TYR A 383 -15.00 25.37 22.61
N GLN A 384 -15.39 24.16 23.02
CA GLN A 384 -16.76 23.62 22.99
C GLN A 384 -17.40 23.46 21.59
N SER A 385 -16.66 23.66 20.50
CA SER A 385 -17.16 23.29 19.17
C SER A 385 -17.15 21.77 18.99
N ALA A 386 -18.15 21.26 18.28
CA ALA A 386 -18.35 19.83 18.03
C ALA A 386 -18.18 19.51 16.55
N TRP A 387 -17.43 18.45 16.25
CA TRP A 387 -17.04 18.09 14.88
C TRP A 387 -17.22 16.59 14.63
N ILE A 388 -17.91 16.25 13.54
CA ILE A 388 -18.07 14.86 13.12
C ILE A 388 -16.69 14.29 12.79
N THR A 389 -16.37 13.16 13.41
CA THR A 389 -15.16 12.40 13.10
C THR A 389 -15.51 11.02 12.57
N THR A 390 -15.03 10.74 11.37
CA THR A 390 -15.28 9.49 10.63
C THR A 390 -14.07 8.56 10.61
N ALA A 391 -12.94 9.02 11.15
CA ALA A 391 -11.71 8.27 11.23
C ALA A 391 -10.76 8.88 12.27
N TYR A 392 -9.83 8.06 12.74
CA TYR A 392 -8.62 8.57 13.37
C TYR A 392 -7.39 7.93 12.75
N VAL A 393 -6.25 8.58 12.97
CA VAL A 393 -4.92 8.10 12.61
C VAL A 393 -4.00 8.27 13.81
N VAL A 394 -2.94 7.47 13.86
CA VAL A 394 -1.93 7.54 14.92
C VAL A 394 -0.61 7.87 14.24
N ASP A 395 0.07 8.93 14.70
CA ASP A 395 1.39 9.31 14.18
C ASP A 395 2.50 8.36 14.69
N ASP A 396 3.73 8.55 14.18
CA ASP A 396 4.88 7.71 14.54
C ASP A 396 5.29 7.85 16.02
N GLU A 397 4.83 8.90 16.70
CA GLU A 397 5.06 9.15 18.13
C GLU A 397 3.95 8.55 19.02
N GLY A 398 2.89 7.97 18.42
CA GLY A 398 1.75 7.40 19.13
C GLY A 398 0.63 8.40 19.44
N ASN A 399 0.70 9.64 18.97
CA ASN A 399 -0.36 10.62 19.14
C ASN A 399 -1.54 10.30 18.22
N THR A 400 -2.75 10.37 18.77
CA THR A 400 -3.98 10.15 18.00
C THR A 400 -4.51 11.46 17.42
N PHE A 401 -4.93 11.42 16.17
CA PHE A 401 -5.53 12.54 15.45
C PHE A 401 -6.90 12.14 14.88
N TYR A 402 -7.92 12.93 15.18
CA TYR A 402 -9.28 12.72 14.69
C TYR A 402 -9.53 13.51 13.40
N PHE A 403 -10.15 12.87 12.40
CA PHE A 403 -10.53 13.50 11.15
C PHE A 403 -11.74 14.42 11.35
N VAL A 404 -11.70 15.62 10.76
CA VAL A 404 -12.77 16.64 10.88
C VAL A 404 -13.20 17.24 9.54
N GLY A 405 -13.05 16.46 8.46
CA GLY A 405 -13.44 16.84 7.08
C GLY A 405 -12.31 17.50 6.29
N ASN A 406 -12.44 17.51 4.95
CA ASN A 406 -11.48 18.11 4.01
C ASN A 406 -10.00 17.75 4.30
N ASP A 407 -9.71 16.46 4.46
CA ASP A 407 -8.37 15.95 4.78
C ASP A 407 -7.69 16.63 5.98
N SER A 408 -8.51 17.13 6.92
CA SER A 408 -8.05 17.87 8.08
C SER A 408 -8.23 17.07 9.36
N TYR A 409 -7.30 17.27 10.29
CA TYR A 409 -7.19 16.52 11.54
C TYR A 409 -7.05 17.46 12.74
N ILE A 410 -7.41 16.96 13.92
CA ILE A 410 -7.22 17.62 15.22
C ILE A 410 -6.64 16.65 16.23
N LEU A 411 -5.89 17.16 17.21
CA LEU A 411 -5.18 16.34 18.19
C LEU A 411 -6.15 15.78 19.23
N ALA A 412 -6.06 14.47 19.53
CA ALA A 412 -6.92 13.83 20.52
C ALA A 412 -6.83 14.47 21.92
N ASN A 413 -5.68 15.04 22.30
CA ASN A 413 -5.49 15.71 23.59
C ASN A 413 -6.33 16.99 23.75
N ASP A 414 -6.72 17.63 22.65
CA ASP A 414 -7.51 18.86 22.70
C ASP A 414 -9.02 18.59 22.76
N VAL A 415 -9.43 17.34 22.58
CA VAL A 415 -10.82 16.96 22.42
C VAL A 415 -11.21 15.78 23.29
N THR A 416 -12.50 15.61 23.46
CA THR A 416 -13.08 14.36 23.96
C THR A 416 -14.05 13.83 22.91
N LEU A 417 -14.13 12.53 22.74
CA LEU A 417 -15.17 11.95 21.88
C LEU A 417 -16.48 11.90 22.64
N LYS A 418 -17.60 12.21 21.97
CA LYS A 418 -18.94 12.14 22.59
C LYS A 418 -19.21 10.76 23.18
N SER A 419 -18.70 9.68 22.60
CA SER A 419 -18.77 8.33 23.18
C SER A 419 -17.94 8.11 24.46
N GLN A 420 -16.92 8.92 24.71
CA GLN A 420 -16.02 8.82 25.87
C GLN A 420 -16.45 9.71 27.03
N VAL A 421 -17.30 10.71 26.78
CA VAL A 421 -17.89 11.50 27.84
C VAL A 421 -18.99 10.67 28.50
N ALA A 422 -18.66 9.97 29.59
CA ALA A 422 -19.66 9.55 30.57
C ALA A 422 -20.17 10.82 31.27
N ASN A 423 -20.95 11.62 30.56
CA ASN A 423 -21.58 12.78 31.14
C ASN A 423 -22.81 12.27 31.88
N ASP A 424 -22.94 12.60 33.15
CA ASP A 424 -24.20 12.49 33.92
C ASP A 424 -25.32 13.36 33.32
N GLU A 425 -25.17 13.83 32.08
CA GLU A 425 -26.12 14.57 31.28
C GLU A 425 -27.40 13.77 31.00
N TYR A 426 -27.33 12.43 30.95
CA TYR A 426 -28.52 11.58 30.93
C TYR A 426 -29.43 11.81 32.16
N LYS A 427 -28.89 12.32 33.28
CA LYS A 427 -29.69 12.71 34.46
C LYS A 427 -30.50 14.00 34.22
N LYS A 428 -30.20 14.76 33.17
CA LYS A 428 -30.91 15.97 32.77
C LYS A 428 -31.96 15.71 31.69
N ASP A 429 -31.98 14.50 31.12
CA ASP A 429 -32.93 14.11 30.09
C ASP A 429 -34.37 14.25 30.57
N GLN A 430 -35.19 14.88 29.73
CA GLN A 430 -36.62 14.99 29.96
C GLN A 430 -37.33 13.83 29.26
N ILE A 431 -37.63 12.79 30.03
CA ILE A 431 -38.34 11.61 29.52
C ILE A 431 -39.84 11.79 29.71
N SER A 432 -40.59 11.60 28.61
CA SER A 432 -42.05 11.66 28.59
C SER A 432 -42.64 10.42 27.93
N SER A 433 -43.85 10.04 28.33
CA SER A 433 -44.61 8.98 27.65
C SER A 433 -44.94 9.42 26.23
N TYR A 434 -44.61 8.59 25.25
CA TYR A 434 -44.79 8.89 23.83
C TYR A 434 -45.03 7.60 23.03
N PRO A 435 -46.21 6.97 23.18
CA PRO A 435 -46.55 5.76 22.43
C PRO A 435 -46.82 6.09 20.95
N ASP A 436 -45.99 5.56 20.05
CA ASP A 436 -46.13 5.72 18.59
C ASP A 436 -45.41 4.58 17.84
N ILE A 437 -45.30 4.70 16.50
CA ILE A 437 -44.48 3.86 15.64
C ILE A 437 -43.48 4.74 14.89
N VAL A 438 -42.24 4.27 14.80
CA VAL A 438 -41.18 4.89 14.01
C VAL A 438 -40.74 3.96 12.89
N HIS A 439 -40.47 4.55 11.73
CA HIS A 439 -39.92 3.84 10.57
C HIS A 439 -38.44 4.19 10.44
N VAL A 440 -37.59 3.18 10.34
CA VAL A 440 -36.15 3.40 10.21
C VAL A 440 -35.81 3.89 8.81
N ILE A 441 -35.23 5.08 8.71
CA ILE A 441 -34.78 5.70 7.44
C ILE A 441 -33.25 5.73 7.31
N ALA A 442 -32.52 5.50 8.41
CA ALA A 442 -31.06 5.44 8.41
C ALA A 442 -30.53 4.24 7.60
N THR A 443 -29.54 4.48 6.75
CA THR A 443 -28.88 3.45 5.91
C THR A 443 -27.45 3.19 6.43
N PRO A 444 -27.05 1.93 6.70
CA PRO A 444 -27.81 0.69 6.51
C PRO A 444 -28.84 0.39 7.62
N SER A 445 -28.73 1.05 8.78
CA SER A 445 -29.54 0.79 9.97
C SER A 445 -29.48 1.97 10.95
N ALA A 446 -30.48 2.14 11.81
CA ALA A 446 -30.40 3.02 12.98
C ALA A 446 -29.62 2.35 14.13
N ARG A 447 -28.67 3.06 14.73
CA ARG A 447 -27.90 2.58 15.90
C ARG A 447 -28.75 2.69 17.16
N ALA A 448 -28.69 1.69 18.04
CA ALA A 448 -29.35 1.72 19.34
C ALA A 448 -28.38 2.12 20.46
N TYR A 449 -28.92 2.77 21.50
CA TYR A 449 -28.19 3.30 22.63
C TYR A 449 -28.88 2.94 23.95
N ASP A 450 -28.12 2.81 25.04
CA ASP A 450 -28.69 2.65 26.38
C ASP A 450 -29.13 3.99 26.99
N SER A 451 -29.79 3.94 28.15
CA SER A 451 -30.23 5.13 28.90
C SER A 451 -29.11 6.03 29.42
N LYS A 452 -27.85 5.58 29.33
CA LYS A 452 -26.65 6.36 29.66
C LYS A 452 -25.93 6.87 28.40
N HIS A 453 -26.61 6.77 27.26
CA HIS A 453 -26.15 7.19 25.92
C HIS A 453 -24.97 6.38 25.38
N ASN A 454 -24.69 5.18 25.93
CA ASN A 454 -23.68 4.28 25.35
C ASN A 454 -24.28 3.53 24.15
N VAL A 455 -23.48 3.35 23.10
CA VAL A 455 -23.89 2.58 21.92
C VAL A 455 -24.02 1.10 22.29
N LEU A 456 -25.11 0.48 21.85
CA LEU A 456 -25.34 -0.96 21.98
C LEU A 456 -24.91 -1.69 20.70
N ALA A 457 -24.60 -2.98 20.82
CA ALA A 457 -24.26 -3.83 19.66
C ALA A 457 -25.46 -4.09 18.72
N VAL A 458 -26.67 -3.75 19.15
CA VAL A 458 -27.92 -3.93 18.38
C VAL A 458 -28.20 -2.69 17.52
N SER A 459 -28.79 -2.93 16.34
CA SER A 459 -29.24 -1.88 15.42
C SER A 459 -30.57 -2.29 14.78
N LEU A 460 -31.32 -1.31 14.29
CA LEU A 460 -32.60 -1.53 13.61
C LEU A 460 -32.39 -1.37 12.11
N ALA A 461 -32.69 -2.40 11.32
CA ALA A 461 -32.47 -2.37 9.87
C ALA A 461 -33.30 -1.28 9.17
N ASN A 462 -32.73 -0.67 8.12
CA ASN A 462 -33.44 0.28 7.27
C ASN A 462 -34.77 -0.31 6.75
N GLY A 463 -35.83 0.49 6.75
CA GLY A 463 -37.15 0.11 6.27
C GLY A 463 -38.00 -0.68 7.26
N THR A 464 -37.53 -0.91 8.49
CA THR A 464 -38.31 -1.61 9.53
C THR A 464 -39.12 -0.64 10.38
N ASP A 465 -40.29 -1.09 10.84
CA ASP A 465 -41.17 -0.33 11.74
C ASP A 465 -41.06 -0.84 13.17
N TRP A 466 -40.94 0.09 14.12
CA TRP A 466 -40.78 -0.22 15.54
C TRP A 466 -41.76 0.56 16.40
N LYS A 467 -42.36 -0.12 17.37
CA LYS A 467 -43.15 0.54 18.40
C LYS A 467 -42.22 1.31 19.32
N ILE A 468 -42.66 2.50 19.70
CA ILE A 468 -42.01 3.31 20.71
C ILE A 468 -43.00 3.63 21.82
N ASP A 469 -42.52 3.78 23.04
CA ASP A 469 -43.36 4.08 24.20
C ASP A 469 -42.92 5.32 24.99
N GLN A 470 -41.68 5.79 24.77
CA GLN A 470 -41.14 6.98 25.41
C GLN A 470 -40.36 7.84 24.43
N LYS A 471 -40.36 9.14 24.74
CA LYS A 471 -39.53 10.16 24.10
C LYS A 471 -38.63 10.78 25.15
N SER A 472 -37.33 10.81 24.89
CA SER A 472 -36.34 11.55 25.67
C SER A 472 -35.94 12.81 24.90
N VAL A 473 -35.88 13.95 25.60
CA VAL A 473 -35.27 15.18 25.09
C VAL A 473 -34.03 15.45 25.92
N HIS A 474 -32.87 15.40 25.29
CA HIS A 474 -31.60 15.59 25.97
C HIS A 474 -31.32 17.09 26.18
N ALA A 475 -30.33 17.42 27.02
CA ALA A 475 -29.97 18.81 27.30
C ALA A 475 -29.49 19.58 26.06
N ASP A 476 -28.97 18.88 25.05
CA ASP A 476 -28.59 19.43 23.74
C ASP A 476 -29.78 19.64 22.79
N GLY A 477 -31.00 19.31 23.23
CA GLY A 477 -32.24 19.41 22.44
C GLY A 477 -32.48 18.23 21.50
N SER A 478 -31.58 17.25 21.44
CA SER A 478 -31.79 16.05 20.64
C SER A 478 -32.95 15.22 21.17
N VAL A 479 -33.68 14.60 20.25
CA VAL A 479 -34.85 13.78 20.55
C VAL A 479 -34.54 12.33 20.29
N TRP A 480 -34.97 11.46 21.21
CA TRP A 480 -34.74 10.03 21.15
C TRP A 480 -36.02 9.26 21.47
N TYR A 481 -36.19 8.11 20.83
CA TYR A 481 -37.36 7.25 21.03
C TYR A 481 -36.94 5.90 21.58
N ARG A 482 -37.67 5.43 22.61
CA ARG A 482 -37.41 4.12 23.22
C ARG A 482 -38.14 3.03 22.45
N VAL A 483 -37.39 2.06 21.94
CA VAL A 483 -37.91 0.91 21.15
C VAL A 483 -37.98 -0.39 21.95
N ALA A 484 -37.18 -0.50 23.01
CA ALA A 484 -37.19 -1.62 23.94
C ALA A 484 -36.63 -1.20 25.31
N THR A 485 -36.65 -2.12 26.28
CA THR A 485 -36.05 -1.88 27.60
C THR A 485 -34.59 -1.47 27.45
N ASP A 486 -34.28 -0.25 27.90
CA ASP A 486 -32.94 0.34 27.83
C ASP A 486 -32.36 0.43 26.41
N GLN A 487 -33.22 0.62 25.39
CA GLN A 487 -32.80 0.80 24.00
C GLN A 487 -33.49 2.02 23.38
N TRP A 488 -32.69 2.99 23.00
CA TRP A 488 -33.08 4.28 22.45
C TRP A 488 -32.47 4.48 21.07
N ILE A 489 -33.22 5.16 20.20
CA ILE A 489 -32.79 5.51 18.85
C ILE A 489 -32.99 7.00 18.61
N ASN A 490 -32.12 7.58 17.79
CA ASN A 490 -32.15 9.01 17.52
C ASN A 490 -33.34 9.34 16.60
N ALA A 491 -34.05 10.43 16.89
CA ALA A 491 -35.16 10.90 16.06
C ALA A 491 -34.74 11.29 14.63
N ASN A 492 -33.46 11.55 14.37
CA ASN A 492 -32.96 11.81 13.01
C ASN A 492 -32.80 10.54 12.17
N ASP A 493 -32.68 9.37 12.81
CA ASP A 493 -32.49 8.09 12.12
C ASP A 493 -33.82 7.42 11.74
N VAL A 494 -34.93 7.98 12.22
CA VAL A 494 -36.26 7.45 12.04
C VAL A 494 -37.27 8.53 11.68
N GLU A 495 -38.27 8.16 10.91
CA GLU A 495 -39.44 9.00 10.69
C GLU A 495 -40.53 8.56 11.67
N VAL A 496 -40.96 9.46 12.57
CA VAL A 496 -42.15 9.20 13.38
C VAL A 496 -43.35 9.20 12.44
N LYS A 497 -44.02 8.06 12.33
CA LYS A 497 -45.15 7.93 11.41
C LYS A 497 -46.40 8.67 11.90
N GLY A 498 -46.42 9.11 13.16
CA GLY A 498 -47.25 10.19 13.69
C GLY A 498 -48.76 10.04 13.48
N SER A 499 -49.46 9.73 14.58
CA SER A 499 -50.84 10.18 14.90
C SER A 499 -52.03 9.95 13.94
N ASN A 500 -51.87 9.24 12.81
CA ASN A 500 -52.97 8.94 11.87
C ASN A 500 -53.10 7.47 11.42
N TYR A 501 -52.40 6.54 12.07
CA TYR A 501 -52.52 5.13 11.70
C TYR A 501 -53.81 4.50 12.25
N VAL A 502 -54.76 4.31 11.34
CA VAL A 502 -55.94 3.45 11.55
C VAL A 502 -55.46 2.00 11.45
N THR A 503 -55.27 1.35 12.60
CA THR A 503 -55.02 -0.09 12.62
C THR A 503 -56.35 -0.82 12.48
N SER A 504 -56.45 -1.75 11.52
CA SER A 504 -57.60 -2.64 11.44
C SER A 504 -57.55 -3.58 12.63
N VAL A 505 -58.57 -3.55 13.48
CA VAL A 505 -58.73 -4.45 14.63
C VAL A 505 -60.13 -5.01 14.59
N GLU A 506 -60.28 -6.28 14.90
CA GLU A 506 -61.59 -6.93 15.11
C GLU A 506 -61.76 -7.21 16.61
N GLY A 507 -62.95 -6.92 17.11
CA GLY A 507 -63.29 -7.05 18.52
C GLY A 507 -64.54 -6.26 18.88
N MET A 508 -64.88 -6.27 20.16
CA MET A 508 -66.06 -5.60 20.69
C MET A 508 -65.67 -4.55 21.75
N VAL A 509 -66.29 -3.37 21.70
CA VAL A 509 -66.18 -2.37 22.77
C VAL A 509 -67.49 -2.26 23.52
N LYS A 510 -67.44 -2.42 24.85
CA LYS A 510 -68.54 -2.06 25.74
C LYS A 510 -68.38 -0.61 26.18
N ILE A 511 -69.42 0.20 26.00
CA ILE A 511 -69.45 1.58 26.48
C ILE A 511 -69.55 1.56 28.00
N ASN A 512 -68.60 2.22 28.65
CA ASN A 512 -68.49 2.34 30.10
C ASN A 512 -68.53 3.82 30.47
N TYR A 513 -69.72 4.31 30.78
CA TYR A 513 -70.03 5.70 31.07
C TYR A 513 -71.02 5.82 32.24
N ILE A 514 -71.69 6.96 32.40
CA ILE A 514 -72.67 7.16 33.48
C ILE A 514 -74.00 6.49 33.08
N PRO A 515 -74.59 5.64 33.95
CA PRO A 515 -75.89 5.02 33.69
C PRO A 515 -76.97 6.06 33.35
N GLY A 516 -77.72 5.82 32.27
CA GLY A 516 -78.74 6.75 31.75
C GLY A 516 -78.22 7.80 30.76
N TYR A 517 -76.91 7.85 30.50
CA TYR A 517 -76.28 8.75 29.52
C TYR A 517 -75.60 7.97 28.37
N GLY A 518 -75.01 8.70 27.41
CA GLY A 518 -74.26 8.11 26.30
C GLY A 518 -73.10 8.97 25.81
N VAL A 519 -72.11 8.30 25.21
CA VAL A 519 -70.86 8.87 24.72
C VAL A 519 -71.03 9.40 23.31
N ASN A 520 -70.49 10.58 23.03
CA ASN A 520 -70.52 11.20 21.70
C ASN A 520 -69.73 10.38 20.68
N VAL A 521 -70.30 10.24 19.48
CA VAL A 521 -69.62 9.69 18.30
C VAL A 521 -69.17 10.82 17.39
N TYR A 522 -67.95 10.72 16.89
CA TYR A 522 -67.28 11.72 16.07
C TYR A 522 -66.99 11.20 14.67
N ASN A 523 -66.94 12.10 13.69
CA ASN A 523 -66.60 11.75 12.31
C ASN A 523 -65.10 11.41 12.11
N SER A 524 -64.24 11.86 13.02
CA SER A 524 -62.79 11.69 13.00
C SER A 524 -62.27 11.72 14.44
N PRO A 525 -61.16 11.05 14.76
CA PRO A 525 -60.47 11.18 16.05
C PRO A 525 -59.46 12.34 16.07
N ALA A 526 -59.20 13.00 14.92
CA ALA A 526 -58.25 14.09 14.77
C ALA A 526 -58.76 15.46 15.28
N THR A 527 -57.90 16.47 15.30
CA THR A 527 -58.16 17.84 15.78
C THR A 527 -59.33 18.58 15.11
N ASN A 528 -59.81 18.10 13.95
CA ASN A 528 -60.98 18.64 13.24
C ASN A 528 -62.28 17.83 13.48
N ASN A 529 -62.35 17.07 14.56
CA ASN A 529 -63.51 16.22 14.84
C ASN A 529 -64.82 17.01 15.02
N LYS A 530 -65.91 16.43 14.54
CA LYS A 530 -67.27 16.95 14.68
C LYS A 530 -68.15 15.87 15.27
N PHE A 531 -68.95 16.27 16.26
CA PHE A 531 -70.01 15.43 16.80
C PHE A 531 -70.99 15.07 15.67
N THR A 532 -71.27 13.79 15.52
CA THR A 532 -72.11 13.25 14.43
C THR A 532 -73.61 13.41 14.67
N GLY A 533 -74.02 13.88 15.86
CA GLY A 533 -75.41 13.81 16.30
C GLY A 533 -75.77 12.50 17.01
N THR A 534 -74.89 11.50 16.97
CA THR A 534 -75.14 10.15 17.53
C THR A 534 -74.44 9.96 18.87
N ARG A 535 -75.14 9.37 19.84
CA ARG A 535 -74.58 8.93 21.13
C ARG A 535 -74.75 7.43 21.33
N LEU A 536 -73.74 6.78 21.90
CA LEU A 536 -73.81 5.37 22.28
C LEU A 536 -74.12 5.27 23.78
N ALA A 537 -75.23 4.63 24.13
CA ALA A 537 -75.67 4.53 25.52
C ALA A 537 -74.72 3.68 26.37
N ASP A 538 -74.60 4.02 27.66
CA ASP A 538 -73.87 3.22 28.63
C ASP A 538 -74.31 1.75 28.63
N GLY A 539 -73.36 0.82 28.81
CA GLY A 539 -73.59 -0.61 28.82
C GLY A 539 -73.77 -1.28 27.45
N THR A 540 -73.96 -0.52 26.37
CA THR A 540 -74.08 -1.07 25.00
C THR A 540 -72.74 -1.59 24.48
N THR A 541 -72.76 -2.59 23.61
CA THR A 541 -71.54 -3.19 23.03
C THR A 541 -71.55 -3.08 21.51
N TRP A 542 -70.42 -2.72 20.92
CA TRP A 542 -70.30 -2.40 19.49
C TRP A 542 -69.09 -3.09 18.87
N ARG A 543 -69.25 -3.58 17.64
CA ARG A 543 -68.14 -4.14 16.86
C ARG A 543 -67.19 -3.02 16.44
N VAL A 544 -65.92 -3.24 16.70
CA VAL A 544 -64.83 -2.36 16.28
C VAL A 544 -64.22 -2.93 15.01
N THR A 545 -63.94 -2.03 14.08
CA THR A 545 -63.25 -2.35 12.81
C THR A 545 -61.87 -1.71 12.74
N SER A 546 -61.63 -0.69 13.56
CA SER A 546 -60.34 -0.02 13.59
C SER A 546 -60.05 0.67 14.92
N LYS A 547 -58.77 0.85 15.21
CA LYS A 547 -58.26 1.59 16.37
C LYS A 547 -57.26 2.63 15.89
N GLN A 548 -57.32 3.83 16.47
CA GLN A 548 -56.40 4.93 16.21
C GLN A 548 -55.98 5.59 17.52
N ILE A 549 -54.76 6.13 17.61
CA ILE A 549 -54.29 6.92 18.76
C ILE A 549 -54.06 8.34 18.28
N VAL A 550 -54.71 9.32 18.93
CA VAL A 550 -54.57 10.74 18.64
C VAL A 550 -54.36 11.47 19.97
N ASP A 551 -53.30 12.28 20.05
CA ASP A 551 -52.93 13.04 21.26
C ASP A 551 -52.88 12.19 22.55
N GLY A 552 -52.34 10.97 22.43
CA GLY A 552 -52.24 10.00 23.52
C GLY A 552 -53.56 9.35 23.94
N GLN A 553 -54.68 9.67 23.26
CA GLN A 553 -55.98 9.07 23.50
C GLN A 553 -56.26 7.99 22.46
N THR A 554 -56.69 6.82 22.92
CA THR A 554 -57.17 5.75 22.02
C THR A 554 -58.56 6.11 21.51
N TRP A 555 -58.84 5.80 20.25
CA TRP A 555 -60.14 5.91 19.60
C TRP A 555 -60.48 4.60 18.88
N TYR A 556 -61.75 4.21 18.92
CA TYR A 556 -62.26 3.02 18.24
C TYR A 556 -63.26 3.40 17.16
N LYS A 557 -63.15 2.77 15.99
CA LYS A 557 -64.08 2.93 14.86
C LYS A 557 -65.17 1.87 14.94
N VAL A 558 -66.38 2.32 15.23
CA VAL A 558 -67.62 1.53 15.14
C VAL A 558 -68.37 1.93 13.88
N ASN A 559 -69.44 1.22 13.54
CA ASN A 559 -70.27 1.53 12.36
C ASN A 559 -70.84 2.97 12.38
N ALA A 560 -71.09 3.54 13.57
CA ALA A 560 -71.61 4.89 13.74
C ALA A 560 -70.53 6.00 13.61
N GLY A 561 -69.25 5.65 13.64
CA GLY A 561 -68.13 6.61 13.63
C GLY A 561 -67.07 6.30 14.69
N TRP A 562 -66.32 7.33 15.11
CA TRP A 562 -65.23 7.22 16.07
C TRP A 562 -65.69 7.55 17.48
N VAL A 563 -65.38 6.67 18.43
CA VAL A 563 -65.65 6.85 19.86
C VAL A 563 -64.34 6.88 20.65
N ASN A 564 -64.26 7.76 21.63
CA ASN A 564 -63.07 7.90 22.47
C ASN A 564 -62.93 6.67 23.39
N GLY A 565 -61.80 6.00 23.29
CA GLY A 565 -61.46 4.78 24.00
C GLY A 565 -61.40 4.92 25.52
N LYS A 566 -61.28 6.15 26.05
CA LYS A 566 -61.40 6.42 27.49
C LYS A 566 -62.74 5.94 28.08
N TYR A 567 -63.80 5.91 27.27
CA TYR A 567 -65.15 5.50 27.69
C TYR A 567 -65.52 4.09 27.21
N CYS A 568 -64.54 3.29 26.82
CA CYS A 568 -64.74 1.98 26.24
C CYS A 568 -63.95 0.93 27.02
N ILE A 569 -64.54 -0.24 27.21
CA ILE A 569 -63.83 -1.46 27.61
C ILE A 569 -63.72 -2.32 26.35
N TYR A 570 -62.50 -2.49 25.83
CA TYR A 570 -62.23 -3.26 24.62
C TYR A 570 -61.99 -4.73 24.96
N ASN A 571 -62.72 -5.63 24.30
CA ASN A 571 -62.49 -7.06 24.31
C ASN A 571 -62.06 -7.46 22.89
N ALA A 572 -60.86 -8.02 22.76
CA ALA A 572 -60.44 -8.66 21.51
C ALA A 572 -61.29 -9.92 21.30
N ASP A 573 -61.71 -10.16 20.06
CA ASP A 573 -62.31 -11.45 19.67
C ASP A 573 -61.25 -12.55 19.55
#